data_AF-A0A818D1N2-F1
#
_entry.id   AF-A0A818D1N2-F1
#
_cell.length_a   1.000
_cell.length_b   1.000
_cell.length_c   1.000
_cell.angle_alpha   90.00
_cell.angle_beta   90.00
_cell.angle_gamma   90.00
#
_symmetry.space_group_name_H-M   'P 1'
#
loop_
_entity.id
_entity.type
_entity.pdbx_description
1 polymer ?
#
loop_
_entity_poly.entity_id
_entity_poly.type
_entity_poly.pdbx_seq_one_letter_code
_entity_poly.pdbx_strand_id
1 'polypeptide(L)'
;MLYHLGTRDMLTLDEVDIDIGVPKQRSFQFLDLNACLQYVNQMHFMDGEGIVACDVRTHDRIKIKSRSYLTVHYRTLGVENEHKQEQFCLKIWLQGEKQEYLNYFPQYVKDYDQIEKQIEESIIPSLINEFTKLYNNEKRKFFENLNHEYPSSGKPEQDRKRQILIKIFHENEIWIIEKNSVLKNIFVR
;
A
#
# COMPACT_ATOMS: atom_id res chain seq x y z
N MET A 1 18.82 -9.05 13.30
CA MET A 1 19.63 -9.97 12.47
C MET A 1 19.50 -9.50 11.02
N LEU A 2 20.60 -9.45 10.27
CA LEU A 2 20.62 -8.99 8.88
C LEU A 2 20.73 -10.19 7.95
N TYR A 3 20.03 -10.14 6.81
CA TYR A 3 20.06 -11.16 5.77
C TYR A 3 20.41 -10.54 4.42
N HIS A 4 21.22 -11.26 3.64
CA HIS A 4 21.64 -10.85 2.30
C HIS A 4 20.65 -11.34 1.25
N LEU A 5 19.80 -10.45 0.75
CA LEU A 5 18.76 -10.79 -0.23
C LEU A 5 19.27 -10.87 -1.67
N GLY A 6 20.39 -10.23 -1.98
CA GLY A 6 21.00 -10.15 -3.30
C GLY A 6 22.01 -9.01 -3.39
N THR A 7 22.87 -9.04 -4.39
CA THR A 7 23.82 -7.97 -4.71
C THR A 7 23.55 -7.50 -6.12
N ARG A 8 23.63 -6.19 -6.39
CA ARG A 8 23.51 -5.64 -7.74
C ARG A 8 24.71 -4.77 -8.08
N ASP A 9 25.14 -4.86 -9.34
CA ASP A 9 26.07 -3.89 -9.90
C ASP A 9 25.38 -2.53 -9.99
N MET A 10 26.02 -1.47 -9.51
CA MET A 10 25.39 -0.14 -9.45
C MET A 10 25.42 0.60 -10.80
N LEU A 11 26.22 0.14 -11.77
CA LEU A 11 26.29 0.69 -13.12
C LEU A 11 25.29 -0.01 -14.04
N THR A 12 25.22 -1.35 -14.01
CA THR A 12 24.36 -2.13 -14.91
C THR A 12 23.00 -2.47 -14.29
N LEU A 13 22.89 -2.44 -12.96
CA LEU A 13 21.75 -2.91 -12.16
C LEU A 13 21.50 -4.42 -12.22
N ASP A 14 22.40 -5.16 -12.86
CA ASP A 14 22.35 -6.61 -12.93
C ASP A 14 22.64 -7.22 -11.57
N GLU A 15 21.97 -8.33 -11.28
CA GLU A 15 22.22 -9.10 -10.08
C GLU A 15 23.52 -9.91 -10.20
N VAL A 16 24.31 -9.88 -9.14
CA VAL A 16 25.57 -10.63 -9.04
C VAL A 16 25.51 -11.56 -7.83
N ASP A 17 25.82 -12.84 -8.04
CA ASP A 17 25.92 -13.81 -6.95
C ASP A 17 27.34 -13.77 -6.36
N ILE A 18 27.49 -12.98 -5.30
CA ILE A 18 28.74 -12.83 -4.57
C ILE A 18 28.49 -12.98 -3.07
N ASP A 19 29.40 -13.67 -2.39
CA ASP A 19 29.39 -13.75 -0.94
C ASP A 19 30.02 -12.49 -0.34
N ILE A 20 29.22 -11.75 0.43
CA ILE A 20 29.63 -10.53 1.13
C ILE A 20 29.84 -10.77 2.64
N GLY A 21 29.84 -12.02 3.09
CA GLY A 21 29.99 -12.39 4.51
C GLY A 21 28.72 -12.17 5.35
N VAL A 22 27.57 -11.92 4.71
CA VAL A 22 26.27 -11.78 5.39
C VAL A 22 25.41 -13.01 5.10
N PRO A 23 24.78 -13.63 6.12
CA PRO A 23 23.96 -14.83 5.91
C PRO A 23 22.85 -14.63 4.87
N LYS A 24 22.72 -15.59 3.95
CA LYS A 24 21.62 -15.61 2.97
C LYS A 24 20.33 -16.13 3.59
N GLN A 25 19.19 -15.73 3.02
CA GLN A 25 17.89 -16.28 3.36
C GLN A 25 17.79 -17.77 3.03
N ARG A 26 16.85 -18.46 3.70
CA ARG A 26 16.47 -19.83 3.32
C ARG A 26 15.94 -19.85 1.89
N SER A 27 16.46 -20.75 1.07
CA SER A 27 16.03 -20.95 -0.32
C SER A 27 15.29 -22.27 -0.48
N PHE A 28 14.42 -22.32 -1.49
CA PHE A 28 13.63 -23.48 -1.86
C PHE A 28 13.71 -23.64 -3.38
N GLN A 29 13.73 -24.87 -3.87
CA GLN A 29 13.64 -25.15 -5.30
C GLN A 29 12.25 -25.71 -5.60
N PHE A 30 11.57 -25.07 -6.55
CA PHE A 30 10.28 -25.51 -7.07
C PHE A 30 10.42 -25.82 -8.55
N LEU A 31 9.67 -26.81 -9.03
CA LEU A 31 9.67 -27.19 -10.44
C LEU A 31 8.93 -26.16 -11.30
N ASP A 32 7.90 -25.54 -10.74
CA ASP A 32 7.09 -24.52 -11.40
C ASP A 32 6.48 -23.54 -10.39
N LEU A 33 5.81 -22.51 -10.92
CA LEU A 33 5.12 -21.51 -10.12
C LEU A 33 3.94 -22.08 -9.32
N ASN A 34 3.27 -23.13 -9.81
CA ASN A 34 2.12 -23.71 -9.13
C ASN A 34 2.54 -24.42 -7.83
N ALA A 35 3.64 -25.16 -7.85
CA ALA A 35 4.22 -25.77 -6.65
C ALA A 35 4.61 -24.72 -5.61
N CYS A 36 5.21 -23.62 -6.07
CA CYS A 36 5.56 -22.47 -5.26
C CYS A 36 4.31 -21.84 -4.59
N LEU A 37 3.23 -21.61 -5.36
CA LEU A 37 1.96 -21.09 -4.85
C LEU A 37 1.29 -22.04 -3.85
N GLN A 38 1.29 -23.35 -4.10
CA GLN A 38 0.73 -24.35 -3.20
C GLN A 38 1.45 -24.36 -1.85
N TYR A 39 2.79 -24.31 -1.87
CA TYR A 39 3.59 -24.23 -0.66
C TYR A 39 3.24 -22.97 0.16
N VAL A 40 3.23 -21.79 -0.47
CA VAL A 40 2.96 -20.52 0.23
C VAL A 40 1.54 -20.47 0.79
N ASN A 41 0.56 -21.03 0.09
CA ASN A 41 -0.82 -21.09 0.57
C ASN A 41 -1.00 -21.95 1.83
N GLN A 42 -0.07 -22.87 2.09
CA GLN A 42 -0.09 -23.74 3.27
C GLN A 42 0.79 -23.23 4.43
N MET A 43 1.64 -22.23 4.18
CA MET A 43 2.46 -21.63 5.24
C MET A 43 1.58 -21.03 6.33
N HIS A 44 1.96 -21.23 7.60
CA HIS A 44 1.33 -20.54 8.72
C HIS A 44 1.96 -19.15 8.89
N PHE A 45 1.21 -18.18 9.43
CA PHE A 45 1.69 -16.78 9.53
C PHE A 45 2.94 -16.63 10.44
N MET A 46 3.13 -17.57 11.38
CA MET A 46 4.30 -17.62 12.26
C MET A 46 5.56 -18.10 11.53
N ASP A 47 5.42 -18.77 10.39
CA ASP A 47 6.54 -19.26 9.59
C ASP A 47 7.10 -18.16 8.66
N GLY A 48 6.36 -17.06 8.49
CA GLY A 48 6.77 -15.89 7.73
C GLY A 48 5.66 -15.30 6.86
N GLU A 49 5.99 -14.19 6.19
CA GLU A 49 5.09 -13.48 5.27
C GLU A 49 4.78 -14.29 4.00
N GLY A 50 5.78 -15.00 3.48
CA GLY A 50 5.70 -15.75 2.24
C GLY A 50 7.10 -15.91 1.64
N ILE A 51 7.20 -15.92 0.32
CA ILE A 51 8.47 -16.07 -0.40
C ILE A 51 8.59 -15.09 -1.57
N VAL A 52 9.81 -14.91 -2.04
CA VAL A 52 10.10 -14.25 -3.32
C VAL A 52 10.44 -15.35 -4.31
N ALA A 53 9.57 -15.58 -5.29
CA ALA A 53 9.88 -16.48 -6.39
C ALA A 53 10.76 -15.73 -7.39
N CYS A 54 11.87 -16.34 -7.78
CA CYS A 54 12.84 -15.79 -8.71
C CYS A 54 12.92 -16.72 -9.93
N ASP A 55 12.71 -16.18 -11.12
CA ASP A 55 12.99 -16.92 -12.35
C ASP A 55 14.51 -17.07 -12.50
N VAL A 56 14.99 -18.30 -12.63
CA VAL A 56 16.42 -18.62 -12.66
C VAL A 56 17.11 -18.08 -13.93
N ARG A 57 16.36 -17.84 -15.01
CA ARG A 57 16.89 -17.37 -16.29
C ARG A 57 16.88 -15.86 -16.38
N THR A 58 15.78 -15.22 -16.02
CA THR A 58 15.61 -13.78 -16.17
C THR A 58 15.94 -12.98 -14.91
N HIS A 59 16.02 -13.64 -13.75
CA HIS A 59 16.09 -12.99 -12.43
C HIS A 59 14.86 -12.13 -12.11
N ASP A 60 13.76 -12.30 -12.85
CA ASP A 60 12.49 -11.65 -12.54
C ASP A 60 11.92 -12.21 -11.25
N ARG A 61 11.31 -11.32 -10.46
CA ARG A 61 10.83 -11.65 -9.13
C ARG A 61 9.38 -11.31 -8.94
N ILE A 62 8.69 -12.21 -8.26
CA ILE A 62 7.35 -11.98 -7.74
C ILE A 62 7.33 -12.30 -6.25
N LYS A 63 6.71 -11.41 -5.47
CA LYS A 63 6.42 -11.65 -4.06
C LYS A 63 5.14 -12.45 -3.97
N ILE A 64 5.17 -13.56 -3.26
CA ILE A 64 4.00 -14.41 -3.01
C ILE A 64 3.84 -14.49 -1.51
N LYS A 65 2.72 -13.98 -1.00
CA LYS A 65 2.45 -13.93 0.45
C LYS A 65 1.44 -15.00 0.83
N SER A 66 1.60 -15.57 2.02
CA SER A 66 0.69 -16.60 2.52
C SER A 66 -0.66 -16.01 2.89
N ARG A 67 -1.73 -16.76 2.63
CA ARG A 67 -3.09 -16.32 2.99
C ARG A 67 -3.23 -16.09 4.50
N SER A 68 -2.56 -16.88 5.33
CA SER A 68 -2.59 -16.71 6.78
C SER A 68 -1.86 -15.45 7.23
N TYR A 69 -0.68 -15.13 6.66
CA TYR A 69 0.03 -13.89 6.98
C TYR A 69 -0.83 -12.69 6.65
N LEU A 70 -1.38 -12.69 5.44
CA LEU A 70 -2.28 -11.63 4.98
C LEU A 70 -3.47 -11.49 5.92
N THR A 71 -4.16 -12.59 6.24
CA THR A 71 -5.29 -12.56 7.17
C THR A 71 -4.93 -11.93 8.52
N VAL A 72 -3.76 -12.26 9.08
CA VAL A 72 -3.30 -11.67 10.35
C VAL A 72 -2.91 -10.22 10.17
N HIS A 73 -2.10 -9.89 9.17
CA HIS A 73 -1.70 -8.53 8.83
C HIS A 73 -2.92 -7.61 8.73
N TYR A 74 -3.97 -8.08 8.06
CA TYR A 74 -5.21 -7.34 7.87
C TYR A 74 -6.09 -7.26 9.12
N ARG A 75 -6.08 -8.29 9.98
CA ARG A 75 -6.74 -8.22 11.30
C ARG A 75 -6.04 -7.23 12.23
N THR A 76 -4.71 -7.18 12.21
CA THR A 76 -3.91 -6.25 13.02
C THR A 76 -4.05 -4.79 12.59
N LEU A 77 -4.53 -4.53 11.36
CA LEU A 77 -4.94 -3.20 10.93
C LEU A 77 -6.26 -2.73 11.59
N GLY A 78 -6.76 -3.43 12.62
CA GLY A 78 -7.90 -2.97 13.44
C GLY A 78 -9.24 -3.11 12.74
N VAL A 79 -9.38 -4.12 11.89
CA VAL A 79 -10.62 -4.46 11.20
C VAL A 79 -11.26 -5.62 11.96
N GLU A 80 -11.98 -5.29 13.04
CA GLU A 80 -12.86 -6.27 13.68
C GLU A 80 -13.98 -6.62 12.70
N ASN A 81 -14.08 -7.91 12.39
CA ASN A 81 -14.76 -8.48 11.22
C ASN A 81 -16.28 -8.23 11.10
N GLU A 82 -16.93 -7.47 11.98
CA GLU A 82 -18.39 -7.48 12.01
C GLU A 82 -19.08 -6.30 11.31
N HIS A 83 -18.54 -5.07 11.25
CA HIS A 83 -19.36 -3.93 10.79
C HIS A 83 -18.68 -2.78 10.04
N LYS A 84 -17.45 -2.95 9.50
CA LYS A 84 -16.65 -1.79 9.04
C LYS A 84 -15.97 -1.97 7.66
N GLN A 85 -16.67 -2.57 6.71
CA GLN A 85 -16.22 -2.78 5.32
C GLN A 85 -15.69 -1.50 4.65
N GLU A 86 -16.39 -0.38 4.81
CA GLU A 86 -15.96 0.93 4.30
C GLU A 86 -14.63 1.40 4.90
N GLN A 87 -14.41 1.13 6.19
CA GLN A 87 -13.16 1.51 6.88
C GLN A 87 -12.00 0.66 6.41
N PHE A 88 -12.24 -0.62 6.14
CA PHE A 88 -11.26 -1.52 5.55
C PHE A 88 -10.84 -1.01 4.17
N CYS A 89 -11.80 -0.73 3.28
CA CYS A 89 -11.54 -0.19 1.96
C CYS A 89 -10.79 1.15 2.01
N LEU A 90 -11.14 2.05 2.93
CA LEU A 90 -10.41 3.31 3.09
C LEU A 90 -8.97 3.09 3.58
N LYS A 91 -8.74 2.19 4.56
CA LYS A 91 -7.37 1.90 5.03
C LYS A 91 -6.49 1.37 3.91
N ILE A 92 -7.02 0.46 3.09
CA ILE A 92 -6.33 -0.02 1.89
C ILE A 92 -6.03 1.14 0.94
N TRP A 93 -7.02 2.01 0.71
CA TRP A 93 -6.86 3.16 -0.17
C TRP A 93 -5.77 4.09 0.33
N LEU A 94 -5.68 4.35 1.65
CA LEU A 94 -4.65 5.17 2.28
C LEU A 94 -3.25 4.56 2.17
N GLN A 95 -3.14 3.23 2.26
CA GLN A 95 -1.87 2.49 2.15
C GLN A 95 -1.38 2.33 0.71
N GLY A 96 -2.25 2.54 -0.29
CA GLY A 96 -1.88 2.41 -1.71
C GLY A 96 -1.72 0.97 -2.19
N GLU A 97 -2.27 0.01 -1.44
CA GLU A 97 -2.07 -1.41 -1.67
C GLU A 97 -3.26 -2.07 -2.42
N LYS A 98 -4.14 -1.28 -3.09
CA LYS A 98 -5.37 -1.73 -3.79
C LYS A 98 -5.24 -3.10 -4.45
N GLN A 99 -4.26 -3.23 -5.35
CA GLN A 99 -4.09 -4.44 -6.16
C GLN A 99 -3.78 -5.67 -5.32
N GLU A 100 -2.95 -5.53 -4.29
CA GLU A 100 -2.60 -6.64 -3.41
C GLU A 100 -3.85 -7.11 -2.66
N TYR A 101 -4.58 -6.19 -2.03
CA TYR A 101 -5.76 -6.54 -1.24
C TYR A 101 -6.90 -7.15 -2.06
N LEU A 102 -7.24 -6.54 -3.21
CA LEU A 102 -8.38 -6.99 -4.01
C LEU A 102 -8.11 -8.35 -4.68
N ASN A 103 -6.84 -8.72 -4.89
CA ASN A 103 -6.49 -10.06 -5.35
C ASN A 103 -6.86 -11.14 -4.31
N TYR A 104 -6.76 -10.85 -3.02
CA TYR A 104 -7.09 -11.81 -1.94
C TYR A 104 -8.52 -11.67 -1.43
N PHE A 105 -9.14 -10.50 -1.59
CA PHE A 105 -10.53 -10.25 -1.18
C PHE A 105 -11.37 -9.66 -2.32
N PRO A 106 -11.64 -10.46 -3.35
CA PRO A 106 -12.42 -10.00 -4.50
C PRO A 106 -13.84 -9.54 -4.11
N GLN A 107 -14.37 -10.02 -2.98
CA GLN A 107 -15.68 -9.61 -2.49
C GLN A 107 -15.77 -8.12 -2.13
N TYR A 108 -14.64 -7.44 -1.88
CA TYR A 108 -14.60 -6.02 -1.51
C TYR A 108 -14.34 -5.08 -2.69
N VAL A 109 -14.19 -5.59 -3.92
CA VAL A 109 -13.89 -4.77 -5.11
C VAL A 109 -14.91 -3.64 -5.27
N LYS A 110 -16.20 -3.98 -5.18
CA LYS A 110 -17.30 -3.03 -5.38
C LYS A 110 -17.27 -1.90 -4.35
N ASP A 111 -17.10 -2.23 -3.08
CA ASP A 111 -17.11 -1.25 -2.00
C ASP A 111 -15.83 -0.41 -2.00
N TYR A 112 -14.70 -1.03 -2.35
CA TYR A 112 -13.45 -0.32 -2.56
C TYR A 112 -13.60 0.73 -3.66
N ASP A 113 -14.13 0.36 -4.83
CA ASP A 113 -14.29 1.28 -5.95
C ASP A 113 -15.27 2.42 -5.60
N GLN A 114 -16.32 2.13 -4.82
CA GLN A 114 -17.23 3.16 -4.32
C GLN A 114 -16.52 4.15 -3.37
N ILE A 115 -15.73 3.65 -2.42
CA ILE A 115 -14.97 4.47 -1.48
C ILE A 115 -13.90 5.29 -2.21
N GLU A 116 -13.14 4.69 -3.11
CA GLU A 116 -12.15 5.37 -3.95
C GLU A 116 -12.80 6.52 -4.73
N LYS A 117 -13.95 6.26 -5.37
CA LYS A 117 -14.72 7.28 -6.07
C LYS A 117 -15.15 8.43 -5.15
N GLN A 118 -15.71 8.13 -3.97
CA GLN A 118 -16.12 9.16 -3.01
C GLN A 118 -14.93 10.02 -2.56
N ILE A 119 -13.78 9.41 -2.30
CA ILE A 119 -12.57 10.13 -1.89
C ILE A 119 -12.08 11.04 -3.01
N GLU A 120 -11.91 10.48 -4.21
CA GLU A 120 -11.27 11.17 -5.33
C GLU A 120 -12.16 12.24 -5.96
N GLU A 121 -13.47 12.00 -6.06
CA GLU A 121 -14.40 12.92 -6.73
C GLU A 121 -15.07 13.92 -5.80
N SER A 122 -15.18 13.61 -4.49
CA SER A 122 -15.89 14.46 -3.54
C SER A 122 -14.99 14.98 -2.43
N ILE A 123 -14.34 14.11 -1.66
CA ILE A 123 -13.64 14.52 -0.42
C ILE A 123 -12.42 15.36 -0.75
N ILE A 124 -11.52 14.88 -1.62
CA ILE A 124 -10.28 15.58 -1.96
C ILE A 124 -10.56 16.95 -2.61
N PRO A 125 -11.44 17.07 -3.63
CA PRO A 125 -11.76 18.36 -4.21
C PRO A 125 -12.37 19.34 -3.20
N SER A 126 -13.24 18.86 -2.31
CA SER A 126 -13.82 19.68 -1.24
C SER A 126 -12.74 20.21 -0.29
N LEU A 127 -11.85 19.35 0.19
CA LEU A 127 -10.76 19.73 1.09
C LEU A 127 -9.81 20.74 0.43
N ILE A 128 -9.44 20.53 -0.84
CA ILE A 128 -8.61 21.48 -1.59
C ILE A 128 -9.31 22.83 -1.70
N ASN A 129 -10.60 22.85 -2.03
CA ASN A 129 -11.36 24.09 -2.16
C ASN A 129 -11.49 24.83 -0.82
N GLU A 130 -11.78 24.13 0.28
CA GLU A 130 -11.87 24.72 1.60
C GLU A 130 -10.52 25.25 2.07
N PHE A 131 -9.45 24.48 1.89
CA PHE A 131 -8.10 24.89 2.24
C PHE A 131 -7.65 26.12 1.44
N THR A 132 -7.96 26.16 0.14
CA THR A 132 -7.69 27.31 -0.74
C THR A 132 -8.45 28.57 -0.31
N LYS A 133 -9.67 28.42 0.20
CA LYS A 133 -10.47 29.55 0.72
C LYS A 133 -9.95 30.08 2.05
N LEU A 134 -9.37 29.23 2.89
CA LEU A 134 -8.89 29.59 4.23
C LEU A 134 -7.51 30.25 4.22
N TYR A 135 -6.64 29.98 3.24
CA TYR A 135 -5.24 30.45 3.27
C TYR A 135 -4.73 30.98 1.92
N ASN A 136 -4.24 32.24 1.92
CA ASN A 136 -3.71 32.99 0.78
C ASN A 136 -2.31 32.54 0.31
N ASN A 137 -1.99 32.84 -0.97
CA ASN A 137 -0.74 32.79 -1.77
C ASN A 137 0.44 31.86 -1.38
N GLU A 138 0.91 31.78 -0.14
CA GLU A 138 2.07 30.95 0.24
C GLU A 138 1.81 29.45 0.12
N LYS A 139 0.57 29.01 0.37
CA LYS A 139 0.20 27.59 0.22
C LYS A 139 -0.28 27.22 -1.19
N ARG A 140 -0.46 28.19 -2.09
CA ARG A 140 -0.60 27.90 -3.54
C ARG A 140 0.70 27.31 -4.08
N LYS A 141 1.85 27.87 -3.66
CA LYS A 141 3.18 27.31 -3.92
C LYS A 141 3.34 25.90 -3.36
N PHE A 142 2.68 25.57 -2.24
CA PHE A 142 2.71 24.21 -1.68
C PHE A 142 2.07 23.18 -2.61
N PHE A 143 0.89 23.46 -3.15
CA PHE A 143 0.25 22.56 -4.12
C PHE A 143 0.99 22.54 -5.47
N GLU A 144 1.53 23.68 -5.90
CA GLU A 144 2.39 23.75 -7.08
C GLU A 144 3.67 22.89 -6.90
N ASN A 145 4.29 22.94 -5.72
CA ASN A 145 5.45 22.12 -5.38
C ASN A 145 5.10 20.63 -5.31
N LEU A 146 3.96 20.26 -4.71
CA LEU A 146 3.47 18.87 -4.72
C LEU A 146 3.20 18.36 -6.14
N ASN A 147 2.65 19.21 -7.01
CA ASN A 147 2.44 18.86 -8.43
C ASN A 147 3.77 18.68 -9.18
N HIS A 148 4.81 19.42 -8.77
CA HIS A 148 6.15 19.32 -9.35
C HIS A 148 6.94 18.12 -8.82
N GLU A 149 6.76 17.77 -7.55
CA GLU A 149 7.41 16.63 -6.88
C GLU A 149 6.75 15.30 -7.26
N TYR A 150 5.43 15.31 -7.56
CA TYR A 150 4.65 14.14 -7.96
C TYR A 150 3.85 14.43 -9.26
N PRO A 151 4.50 14.47 -10.43
CA PRO A 151 3.84 14.72 -11.71
C PRO A 151 2.83 13.63 -12.05
N SER A 152 1.68 14.03 -12.62
CA SER A 152 0.55 13.13 -12.90
C SER A 152 0.82 12.25 -14.11
N SER A 153 1.34 11.04 -13.90
CA SER A 153 1.30 9.96 -14.89
C SER A 153 1.18 8.58 -14.21
N GLY A 154 -0.05 8.08 -14.04
CA GLY A 154 -0.34 6.71 -13.56
C GLY A 154 -0.52 6.56 -12.05
N LYS A 155 -0.08 5.42 -11.45
CA LYS A 155 0.05 5.20 -9.98
C LYS A 155 0.48 6.45 -9.17
N PRO A 156 1.40 7.31 -9.68
CA PRO A 156 1.74 8.60 -9.09
C PRO A 156 0.59 9.55 -8.77
N GLU A 157 -0.52 9.55 -9.53
CA GLU A 157 -1.64 10.48 -9.28
C GLU A 157 -2.46 10.07 -8.06
N GLN A 158 -2.75 8.77 -7.90
CA GLN A 158 -3.43 8.27 -6.71
C GLN A 158 -2.55 8.41 -5.47
N ASP A 159 -1.25 8.14 -5.60
CA ASP A 159 -0.30 8.36 -4.52
C ASP A 159 -0.20 9.85 -4.15
N ARG A 160 -0.20 10.75 -5.13
CA ARG A 160 -0.27 12.19 -4.88
C ARG A 160 -1.56 12.59 -4.14
N LYS A 161 -2.71 12.09 -4.58
CA LYS A 161 -4.02 12.32 -3.93
C LYS A 161 -4.03 11.80 -2.49
N ARG A 162 -3.47 10.61 -2.24
CA ARG A 162 -3.24 10.06 -0.89
C ARG A 162 -2.37 10.98 -0.05
N GLN A 163 -1.21 11.40 -0.56
CA GLN A 163 -0.29 12.27 0.17
C GLN A 163 -0.91 13.62 0.50
N ILE A 164 -1.68 14.21 -0.42
CA ILE A 164 -2.46 15.42 -0.18
C ILE A 164 -3.44 15.19 0.98
N LEU A 165 -4.21 14.09 0.94
CA LEU A 165 -5.18 13.78 1.99
C LEU A 165 -4.49 13.58 3.35
N ILE A 166 -3.43 12.77 3.41
CA ILE A 166 -2.64 12.49 4.63
C ILE A 166 -2.08 13.79 5.21
N LYS A 167 -1.56 14.68 4.37
CA LYS A 167 -0.93 15.93 4.82
C LYS A 167 -1.95 16.96 5.31
N ILE A 168 -3.06 17.14 4.57
CA ILE A 168 -4.17 17.99 5.03
C ILE A 168 -4.73 17.45 6.35
N PHE A 169 -4.82 16.12 6.48
CA PHE A 169 -5.25 15.45 7.70
C PHE A 169 -4.31 15.73 8.89
N HIS A 170 -3.01 15.50 8.75
CA HIS A 170 -2.04 15.77 9.82
C HIS A 170 -2.01 17.25 10.26
N GLU A 171 -2.20 18.19 9.33
CA GLU A 171 -2.19 19.62 9.65
C GLU A 171 -3.51 20.09 10.31
N ASN A 172 -4.63 19.37 10.16
CA ASN A 172 -5.98 19.86 10.51
C ASN A 172 -6.89 18.77 11.11
N GLU A 173 -6.29 17.78 11.78
CA GLU A 173 -6.93 16.54 12.23
C GLU A 173 -8.29 16.75 12.90
N ILE A 174 -8.35 17.64 13.89
CA ILE A 174 -9.58 17.95 14.66
C ILE A 174 -10.68 18.53 13.76
N TRP A 175 -10.34 19.48 12.88
CA TRP A 175 -11.31 20.18 12.04
C TRP A 175 -11.92 19.28 10.95
N ILE A 176 -11.11 18.40 10.36
CA ILE A 176 -11.55 17.48 9.30
C ILE A 176 -12.44 16.37 9.88
N ILE A 177 -12.04 15.83 11.03
CA ILE A 177 -12.80 14.82 11.77
C ILE A 177 -14.19 15.34 12.14
N GLU A 178 -14.32 16.59 12.57
CA GLU A 178 -15.62 17.15 12.96
C GLU A 178 -16.59 17.32 11.79
N LYS A 179 -16.06 17.63 10.59
CA LYS A 179 -16.87 17.98 9.42
C LYS A 179 -17.22 16.83 8.49
N ASN A 180 -16.46 15.73 8.52
CA ASN A 180 -16.66 14.64 7.57
C ASN A 180 -16.97 13.33 8.32
N SER A 181 -18.25 12.93 8.34
CA SER A 181 -18.73 11.75 9.09
C SER A 181 -18.03 10.45 8.68
N VAL A 182 -17.64 10.33 7.40
CA VAL A 182 -16.88 9.19 6.89
C VAL A 182 -15.49 9.17 7.53
N LEU A 183 -14.74 10.26 7.45
CA LEU A 183 -13.40 10.35 8.05
C LEU A 183 -13.44 10.26 9.58
N LYS A 184 -14.46 10.85 10.22
CA LYS A 184 -14.69 10.79 11.67
C LYS A 184 -14.73 9.36 12.18
N ASN A 185 -15.44 8.48 11.47
CA ASN A 185 -15.57 7.07 11.85
C ASN A 185 -14.27 6.27 11.68
N ILE A 186 -13.31 6.76 10.91
CA ILE A 186 -12.04 6.11 10.60
C ILE A 186 -10.90 6.55 11.52
N PHE A 187 -10.82 7.83 11.85
CA PHE A 187 -9.70 8.39 12.60
C PHE A 187 -9.99 8.63 14.08
N VAL A 188 -11.26 8.62 14.50
CA VAL A 188 -11.64 8.68 15.92
C VAL A 188 -11.79 7.27 16.47
N ARG A 189 -10.66 6.57 16.68
CA ARG A 189 -10.49 5.46 17.63
C ARG A 189 -9.02 5.30 17.99
#